data_AF-A0A4Y8K9T0-F1
#
_entry.id   AF-A0A4Y8K9T0-F1
#
_cell.length_a   1.000
_cell.length_b   1.000
_cell.length_c   1.000
_cell.angle_alpha   90.00
_cell.angle_beta   90.00
_cell.angle_gamma   90.00
#
_symmetry.space_group_name_H-M   'P 1'
#
loop_
_entity.id
_entity.type
_entity.pdbx_description
1 polymer ?
#
loop_
_entity_poly.entity_id
_entity_poly.type
_entity_poly.pdbx_seq_one_letter_code
_entity_poly.pdbx_strand_id
1 'polypeptide(L)'
;MPDDFSHQSLRELLAIHIAVLEEIQDRGLSRTRGSLVGELAERIAVTAYGGELVTAGLKSIDLIDDRGRTIQVKARALKLGVNRIYAFSSSRFSWR
;
A
#
# COMPACT_ATOMS: atom_id res chain seq x y z
N MET A 1 17.68 -2.78 -15.39
CA MET A 1 18.48 -1.86 -14.54
C MET A 1 17.52 -0.81 -14.04
N PRO A 2 17.46 -0.48 -12.74
CA PRO A 2 16.76 0.74 -12.33
C PRO A 2 17.44 1.93 -13.04
N ASP A 3 16.64 2.89 -13.48
CA ASP A 3 17.18 4.13 -14.05
C ASP A 3 18.07 4.83 -13.02
N ASP A 4 19.19 5.39 -13.49
CA ASP A 4 20.07 6.19 -12.64
C ASP A 4 19.51 7.60 -12.49
N PHE A 5 19.23 7.95 -11.24
CA PHE A 5 18.62 9.21 -10.84
C PHE A 5 19.59 10.16 -10.11
N SER A 6 20.90 9.86 -10.08
CA SER A 6 21.88 10.63 -9.29
C SER A 6 22.19 12.02 -9.83
N HIS A 7 21.85 12.31 -11.08
CA HIS A 7 22.19 13.55 -11.77
C HIS A 7 21.02 14.52 -11.94
N GLN A 8 19.81 14.10 -11.58
CA GLN A 8 18.59 14.87 -11.69
C GLN A 8 18.46 15.81 -10.50
N SER A 9 18.00 17.02 -10.76
CA SER A 9 17.56 17.94 -9.74
C SER A 9 16.33 17.41 -9.01
N LEU A 10 16.09 17.90 -7.78
CA LEU A 10 14.87 17.57 -7.03
C LEU A 10 13.59 17.89 -7.83
N ARG A 11 13.59 18.96 -8.63
CA ARG A 11 12.45 19.33 -9.48
C ARG A 11 12.16 18.25 -10.51
N GLU A 12 13.18 17.75 -11.19
CA GLU A 12 13.05 16.70 -12.20
C GLU A 12 12.59 15.39 -11.56
N LEU A 13 13.13 15.04 -10.40
CA LEU A 13 12.71 13.86 -9.64
C LEU A 13 11.23 13.92 -9.24
N LEU A 14 10.76 15.08 -8.77
CA LEU A 14 9.35 15.27 -8.42
C LEU A 14 8.44 15.22 -9.66
N ALA A 15 8.87 15.79 -10.78
CA ALA A 15 8.11 15.73 -12.03
C ALA A 15 7.97 14.29 -12.54
N ILE A 16 9.07 13.52 -12.54
CA ILE A 16 9.06 12.10 -12.89
C ILE A 16 8.15 11.32 -11.93
N HIS A 17 8.25 11.58 -10.62
CA HIS A 17 7.42 10.91 -9.62
C HIS A 17 5.93 11.14 -9.86
N ILE A 18 5.52 12.38 -10.15
CA ILE A 18 4.12 12.71 -10.46
C ILE A 18 3.66 12.01 -11.73
N ALA A 19 4.44 12.08 -12.81
CA ALA A 19 4.09 11.43 -14.08
C ALA A 19 3.91 9.90 -13.93
N VAL A 20 4.77 9.25 -13.14
CA VAL A 20 4.63 7.83 -12.82
C VAL A 20 3.36 7.54 -12.02
N LEU A 21 3.02 8.38 -11.03
CA LEU A 21 1.80 8.20 -10.25
C LEU A 21 0.53 8.41 -11.09
N GLU A 22 0.54 9.33 -12.05
CA GLU A 22 -0.56 9.57 -12.99
C GLU A 22 -0.74 8.36 -13.91
N GLU A 23 0.32 7.87 -14.55
CA GLU A 23 0.26 6.69 -15.42
C GLU A 23 -0.29 5.45 -14.68
N ILE A 24 0.09 5.26 -13.42
CA ILE A 24 -0.40 4.15 -12.59
C ILE A 24 -1.89 4.30 -12.26
N GLN A 25 -2.36 5.54 -12.04
CA GLN A 25 -3.78 5.83 -11.85
C GLN A 25 -4.57 5.59 -13.15
N ASP A 26 -4.04 6.04 -14.29
CA ASP A 26 -4.68 5.87 -15.60
C ASP A 26 -4.81 4.38 -15.99
N ARG A 27 -3.88 3.54 -15.54
CA ARG A 27 -3.97 2.07 -15.66
C ARG A 27 -4.93 1.40 -14.67
N GLY A 28 -5.58 2.17 -13.80
CA GLY A 28 -6.52 1.67 -12.79
C GLY A 28 -5.85 0.86 -11.67
N LEU A 29 -4.53 0.99 -11.49
CA LEU A 29 -3.77 0.27 -10.47
C LEU A 29 -3.85 0.98 -9.11
N SER A 30 -4.03 2.30 -9.11
CA SER A 30 -4.31 3.11 -7.92
C SER A 30 -5.73 3.68 -7.98
N ARG A 31 -6.50 3.53 -6.90
CA ARG A 31 -7.86 4.03 -6.68
C ARG A 31 -7.88 5.42 -6.06
N THR A 32 -6.82 5.80 -5.35
CA THR A 32 -6.71 7.10 -4.68
C THR A 32 -5.41 7.82 -5.07
N ARG A 33 -5.31 9.11 -4.70
CA ARG A 33 -4.05 9.87 -4.72
C ARG A 33 -3.15 9.56 -3.51
N GLY A 34 -3.45 8.47 -2.80
CA GLY A 34 -2.75 8.01 -1.62
C GLY A 34 -1.44 7.29 -1.92
N SER A 35 -0.93 6.56 -0.93
CA SER A 35 0.29 5.78 -1.10
C SER A 35 0.05 4.56 -1.97
N LEU A 36 0.65 4.52 -3.17
CA LEU A 36 0.61 3.35 -4.05
C LEU A 36 1.07 2.06 -3.34
N VAL A 37 2.07 2.16 -2.47
CA VAL A 37 2.55 1.01 -1.68
C VAL A 37 1.47 0.47 -0.75
N GLY A 38 0.67 1.38 -0.16
CA GLY A 38 -0.48 1.00 0.67
C GLY A 38 -1.53 0.27 -0.16
N GLU A 39 -1.93 0.84 -1.29
CA GLU A 39 -2.96 0.26 -2.16
C GLU A 39 -2.56 -1.09 -2.76
N LEU A 40 -1.30 -1.24 -3.19
CA LEU A 40 -0.79 -2.53 -3.65
C LEU A 40 -0.84 -3.57 -2.53
N ALA A 41 -0.50 -3.18 -1.30
CA ALA A 41 -0.57 -4.09 -0.16
C ALA A 41 -2.02 -4.47 0.18
N GLU A 42 -2.96 -3.55 0.08
CA GLU A 42 -4.40 -3.81 0.24
C GLU A 42 -4.90 -4.83 -0.81
N ARG A 43 -4.52 -4.65 -2.08
CA ARG A 43 -4.85 -5.61 -3.16
C ARG A 43 -4.25 -6.99 -2.93
N ILE A 44 -2.99 -7.05 -2.49
CA ILE A 44 -2.33 -8.30 -2.12
C ILE A 44 -3.07 -8.94 -0.93
N ALA A 45 -3.48 -8.16 0.08
CA ALA A 45 -4.21 -8.66 1.22
C ALA A 45 -5.58 -9.24 0.83
N VAL A 46 -6.33 -8.60 -0.07
CA VAL A 46 -7.57 -9.17 -0.63
C VAL A 46 -7.30 -10.47 -1.36
N THR A 47 -6.22 -10.55 -2.14
CA THR A 47 -5.86 -11.80 -2.84
C THR A 47 -5.49 -12.91 -1.85
N ALA A 48 -4.84 -12.57 -0.74
CA ALA A 48 -4.36 -13.54 0.25
C ALA A 48 -5.45 -13.99 1.23
N TYR A 49 -6.34 -13.09 1.66
CA TYR A 49 -7.36 -13.34 2.66
C TYR A 49 -8.76 -13.50 2.08
N GLY A 50 -8.98 -13.18 0.80
CA GLY A 50 -10.29 -13.07 0.20
C GLY A 50 -11.03 -11.78 0.62
N GLY A 51 -12.33 -11.73 0.30
CA GLY A 51 -13.23 -10.64 0.67
C GLY A 51 -13.10 -9.39 -0.19
N GLU A 52 -13.41 -8.23 0.40
CA GLU A 52 -13.54 -6.96 -0.32
C GLU A 52 -12.91 -5.78 0.43
N LEU A 53 -12.34 -4.84 -0.34
CA LEU A 53 -11.90 -3.56 0.21
C LEU A 53 -13.11 -2.75 0.66
N VAL A 54 -13.00 -2.13 1.84
CA VAL A 54 -14.04 -1.22 2.30
C VAL A 54 -13.95 0.13 1.57
N THR A 55 -14.99 0.95 1.67
CA THR A 55 -14.96 2.32 1.16
C THR A 55 -13.78 3.09 1.76
N ALA A 56 -12.98 3.73 0.91
CA ALA A 56 -11.84 4.52 1.33
C ALA A 56 -12.24 5.59 2.37
N GLY A 57 -11.43 5.75 3.41
CA GLY A 57 -11.66 6.73 4.47
C GLY A 57 -12.32 6.20 5.74
N LEU A 58 -12.68 4.90 5.79
CA LEU A 58 -13.08 4.26 7.04
C LEU A 58 -11.89 4.14 8.00
N LYS A 59 -12.11 4.50 9.26
CA LYS A 59 -11.04 4.51 10.26
C LYS A 59 -10.69 3.08 10.66
N SER A 60 -9.40 2.74 10.56
CA SER A 60 -8.81 1.50 11.08
C SER A 60 -9.26 0.19 10.43
N ILE A 61 -9.90 0.24 9.26
CA ILE A 61 -10.34 -0.95 8.53
C ILE A 61 -10.09 -0.69 7.04
N ASP A 62 -9.39 -1.62 6.38
CA ASP A 62 -9.07 -1.52 4.94
C ASP A 62 -9.80 -2.61 4.13
N LEU A 63 -10.03 -3.80 4.71
CA LEU A 63 -10.85 -4.85 4.09
C LEU A 63 -11.66 -5.67 5.09
N ILE A 64 -12.71 -6.33 4.58
CA ILE A 64 -13.48 -7.35 5.28
C ILE A 64 -13.31 -8.66 4.51
N ASP A 65 -12.81 -9.70 5.18
CA ASP A 65 -12.59 -10.99 4.52
C ASP A 65 -13.87 -11.83 4.40
N ASP A 66 -13.76 -13.00 3.76
CA ASP A 66 -14.87 -13.94 3.53
C ASP A 66 -15.53 -14.49 4.82
N ARG A 67 -14.84 -14.37 5.96
CA ARG A 67 -15.30 -14.77 7.29
C ARG A 67 -15.83 -13.59 8.10
N GLY A 68 -15.92 -12.40 7.50
CA GLY A 68 -16.39 -11.18 8.17
C GLY A 68 -15.37 -10.56 9.13
N ARG A 69 -14.09 -10.94 9.07
CA ARG A 69 -13.04 -10.31 9.89
C ARG A 69 -12.64 -8.98 9.28
N THR A 70 -12.51 -7.96 10.12
CA THR A 70 -11.94 -6.66 9.72
C THR A 70 -10.42 -6.74 9.76
N ILE A 71 -9.78 -6.25 8.69
CA ILE A 71 -8.32 -6.26 8.58
C ILE A 71 -7.84 -4.84 8.25
N GLN A 72 -6.83 -4.40 9.00
CA GLN A 72 -6.08 -3.19 8.69
C GLN A 72 -4.72 -3.58 8.09
N VAL A 73 -4.43 -3.06 6.91
CA VAL A 73 -3.20 -3.29 6.17
C VAL A 73 -2.23 -2.14 6.44
N LYS A 74 -0.98 -2.50 6.71
CA LYS A 74 0.12 -1.55 6.86
C LYS A 74 1.30 -2.04 6.03
N ALA A 75 1.78 -1.16 5.17
CA ALA A 75 2.88 -1.46 4.26
C ALA A 75 3.96 -0.38 4.31
N ARG A 76 5.18 -0.80 3.97
CA ARG A 76 6.35 0.07 3.88
C ARG A 76 7.27 -0.47 2.79
N ALA A 77 7.72 0.40 1.89
CA ALA A 77 8.77 0.06 0.94
C ALA A 77 10.12 0.04 1.66
N LEU A 78 10.92 -1.00 1.41
CA LEU A 78 12.28 -1.14 1.92
C LEU A 78 13.26 -0.99 0.76
N LYS A 79 14.47 -0.50 1.04
CA LYS A 79 15.56 -0.52 0.06
C LYS A 79 15.94 -1.98 -0.24
N LEU A 80 16.37 -2.23 -1.47
CA LEU A 80 16.87 -3.55 -1.87
C LEU A 80 18.01 -3.98 -0.93
N GLY A 81 17.98 -5.23 -0.48
CA GLY A 81 18.95 -5.79 0.47
C GLY A 81 18.64 -5.51 1.95
N VAL A 82 17.66 -4.66 2.26
CA VAL A 82 17.20 -4.46 3.65
C VAL A 82 16.08 -5.45 3.97
N ASN A 83 16.40 -6.51 4.70
CA ASN A 83 15.41 -7.41 5.29
C ASN A 83 15.21 -7.02 6.77
N ARG A 84 14.04 -6.48 7.11
CA ARG A 84 13.60 -6.33 8.51
C ARG A 84 12.48 -7.31 8.78
N ILE A 85 12.68 -8.19 9.77
CA ILE A 85 11.65 -9.07 10.28
C ILE A 85 10.83 -8.23 11.27
N TYR A 86 9.67 -7.75 10.88
CA TYR A 86 8.72 -7.17 11.84
C TYR A 86 8.01 -8.32 12.56
N ALA A 87 8.23 -8.44 13.86
CA ALA A 87 7.35 -9.23 14.73
C ALA A 87 6.13 -8.34 15.06
N PHE A 88 4.99 -8.63 14.45
CA PHE A 88 3.73 -8.00 14.84
C PHE A 88 3.20 -8.74 16.06
N SER A 89 2.92 -8.02 17.15
CA SER A 89 2.26 -8.62 18.30
C SER A 89 0.82 -8.98 17.94
N SER A 90 0.42 -10.23 18.20
CA SER A 90 -0.98 -10.63 18.09
C SER A 90 -1.75 -10.11 19.31
N SER A 91 -2.25 -8.87 19.23
CA SER A 91 -3.14 -8.34 20.26
C SER A 91 -4.58 -8.63 19.87
N ARG A 92 -5.26 -9.48 20.66
CA ARG A 92 -6.71 -9.70 20.53
C ARG A 92 -7.43 -8.71 21.45
N PHE A 93 -8.00 -7.66 20.88
CA PHE A 93 -8.87 -6.76 21.64
C PHE A 93 -10.27 -7.36 21.74
N SER A 94 -10.70 -7.72 22.94
CA SER A 94 -12.10 -8.05 23.24
C SER A 94 -12.81 -6.78 23.67
N TRP A 95 -13.80 -6.33 22.90
CA TRP A 95 -14.74 -5.33 23.38
C TRP A 95 -15.78 -6.05 24.25
N ARG A 96 -15.81 -5.72 25.55
CA ARG A 96 -16.93 -6.01 26.44
C ARG A 96 -17.79 -4.77 26.55
#